data_AF-A0A4Q2X893-F1
#
_entry.id   AF-A0A4Q2X893-F1
#
_cell.length_a   1.000
_cell.length_b   1.000
_cell.length_c   1.000
_cell.angle_alpha   90.00
_cell.angle_beta   90.00
_cell.angle_gamma   90.00
#
_symmetry.space_group_name_H-M   'P 1'
#
loop_
_entity.id
_entity.type
_entity.pdbx_description
1 polymer ?
#
loop_
_entity_poly.entity_id
_entity_poly.type
_entity_poly.pdbx_seq_one_letter_code
_entity_poly.pdbx_strand_id
1 'polypeptide(L)'
;ITKGGSGDFVVGGDATSNGTVDISGGLINVTGGVTNIGKNNTATGTLTMSATADFRTSQLVVGVGTGTGTVNLNGGTLRTAALNGGTGTSTVRFNGGMLQATADSATFISGIGTAEIQSGGAKIDTQTFNVTASQAFSGSGGLTKSGSGTLTLTGNSTYGGATLVSAGTLLVNGSLGTSAVTVSSGARVGGGGTVGAVTVNSGAFIGAGNSIGTLTASSAVINGTLDVEFDGTGGGSIDLLAVTGNLDITNAILDLSLIGASADDAAYVFASYGSLTGASFASITGDLPSGYYIDYAFNNGVTSNNIALVIPEPAAMLLGSLGLLGLLLRRR
;
A
#
# COMPACT_ATOMS: atom_id res chain seq x y z
N ILE A 1 -4.40 34.78 0.55
CA ILE A 1 -5.65 35.00 1.33
C ILE A 1 -5.51 34.24 2.64
N THR A 2 -5.80 34.88 3.77
CA THR A 2 -5.89 34.18 5.06
C THR A 2 -7.30 34.36 5.62
N LYS A 3 -7.98 33.25 5.90
CA LYS A 3 -9.30 33.22 6.54
C LYS A 3 -9.13 32.68 7.96
N GLY A 4 -9.30 33.56 8.95
CA GLY A 4 -9.31 33.21 10.38
C GLY A 4 -10.71 33.07 10.95
N GLY A 5 -10.80 32.73 12.25
CA GLY A 5 -12.06 32.53 12.97
C GLY A 5 -12.71 31.17 12.69
N SER A 6 -13.74 30.81 13.48
CA SER A 6 -14.35 29.48 13.47
C SER A 6 -15.31 29.20 12.32
N GLY A 7 -15.75 30.23 11.58
CA GLY A 7 -16.69 30.06 10.47
C GLY A 7 -16.05 29.38 9.26
N ASP A 8 -16.84 28.60 8.52
CA ASP A 8 -16.43 27.87 7.33
C ASP A 8 -15.91 28.77 6.20
N PHE A 9 -15.03 28.22 5.37
CA PHE A 9 -14.73 28.77 4.03
C PHE A 9 -15.59 28.00 3.02
N VAL A 10 -16.47 28.70 2.28
CA VAL A 10 -17.45 28.04 1.41
C VAL A 10 -17.32 28.53 -0.02
N VAL A 11 -17.22 27.59 -0.97
CA VAL A 11 -17.27 27.86 -2.41
C VAL A 11 -18.58 27.28 -2.95
N GLY A 12 -19.56 28.16 -3.23
CA GLY A 12 -20.93 27.77 -3.61
C GLY A 12 -21.71 27.27 -2.40
N GLY A 13 -22.46 28.14 -1.73
CA GLY A 13 -22.87 27.93 -0.32
C GLY A 13 -24.36 27.76 -0.03
N ASP A 14 -25.26 28.27 -0.88
CA ASP A 14 -26.71 28.23 -0.66
C ASP A 14 -27.52 28.35 -1.97
N ALA A 15 -28.78 27.91 -1.96
CA ALA A 15 -29.73 27.97 -3.07
C ALA A 15 -29.16 27.42 -4.40
N THR A 16 -29.18 28.21 -5.47
CA THR A 16 -28.65 27.91 -6.82
C THR A 16 -27.28 28.55 -7.06
N SER A 17 -26.52 28.89 -6.00
CA SER A 17 -25.27 29.64 -6.15
C SER A 17 -24.17 28.80 -6.82
N ASN A 18 -23.43 29.42 -7.72
CA ASN A 18 -22.26 28.84 -8.36
C ASN A 18 -21.01 29.58 -7.86
N GLY A 19 -20.13 28.89 -7.15
CA GLY A 19 -18.86 29.41 -6.66
C GLY A 19 -17.68 28.78 -7.40
N THR A 20 -16.67 29.58 -7.71
CA THR A 20 -15.43 29.10 -8.31
C THR A 20 -14.23 29.77 -7.67
N VAL A 21 -13.23 28.97 -7.33
CA VAL A 21 -11.90 29.42 -6.89
C VAL A 21 -10.87 28.74 -7.77
N ASP A 22 -10.19 29.53 -8.60
CA ASP A 22 -9.05 29.07 -9.38
C ASP A 22 -7.77 29.72 -8.82
N ILE A 23 -6.83 28.88 -8.39
CA ILE A 23 -5.54 29.32 -7.86
C ILE A 23 -4.40 28.64 -8.63
N SER A 24 -3.48 29.45 -9.14
CA SER A 24 -2.28 29.00 -9.86
C SER A 24 -0.97 29.33 -9.12
N GLY A 25 -1.04 30.14 -8.08
CA GLY A 25 0.10 30.53 -7.26
C GLY A 25 -0.32 31.26 -6.00
N GLY A 26 0.64 31.48 -5.10
CA GLY A 26 0.38 32.09 -3.80
C GLY A 26 -0.32 31.16 -2.82
N LEU A 27 -0.72 31.72 -1.69
CA LEU A 27 -1.26 30.98 -0.54
C LEU A 27 -2.71 31.34 -0.27
N ILE A 28 -3.58 30.33 -0.16
CA ILE A 28 -4.84 30.39 0.59
C ILE A 28 -4.66 29.61 1.89
N ASN A 29 -4.84 30.29 3.03
CA ASN A 29 -4.69 29.70 4.35
C ASN A 29 -5.99 29.86 5.15
N VAL A 30 -6.72 28.76 5.32
CA VAL A 30 -7.94 28.70 6.14
C VAL A 30 -7.56 28.10 7.49
N THR A 31 -7.48 28.94 8.52
CA THR A 31 -6.94 28.53 9.83
C THR A 31 -8.01 28.11 10.83
N GLY A 32 -9.28 28.14 10.44
CA GLY A 32 -10.41 27.73 11.28
C GLY A 32 -11.67 27.48 10.44
N GLY A 33 -12.58 26.67 10.98
CA GLY A 33 -13.77 26.17 10.28
C GLY A 33 -13.44 25.04 9.29
N VAL A 34 -14.45 24.63 8.52
CA VAL A 34 -14.31 23.63 7.44
C VAL A 34 -14.27 24.34 6.09
N THR A 35 -13.44 23.86 5.17
CA THR A 35 -13.52 24.27 3.75
C THR A 35 -14.57 23.42 3.05
N ASN A 36 -15.69 24.02 2.64
CA ASN A 36 -16.78 23.33 1.94
C ASN A 36 -16.82 23.75 0.46
N ILE A 37 -16.82 22.78 -0.45
CA ILE A 37 -16.91 23.00 -1.89
C ILE A 37 -18.25 22.43 -2.37
N GLY A 38 -19.18 23.32 -2.74
CA GLY A 38 -20.55 22.98 -3.14
C GLY A 38 -21.39 22.50 -1.96
N LYS A 39 -21.96 23.45 -1.20
CA LYS A 39 -22.70 23.19 0.04
C LYS A 39 -24.19 23.48 -0.13
N ASN A 40 -25.01 22.48 0.19
CA ASN A 40 -26.47 22.49 0.26
C ASN A 40 -27.22 22.83 -1.04
N ASN A 41 -28.52 22.53 -1.02
CA ASN A 41 -29.47 22.82 -2.10
C ASN A 41 -28.96 22.41 -3.49
N THR A 42 -29.02 23.30 -4.48
CA THR A 42 -28.52 23.09 -5.84
C THR A 42 -27.22 23.86 -6.08
N ALA A 43 -26.52 24.26 -5.02
CA ALA A 43 -25.31 25.05 -5.11
C ALA A 43 -24.18 24.22 -5.75
N THR A 44 -23.42 24.84 -6.63
CA THR A 44 -22.23 24.26 -7.23
C THR A 44 -20.98 24.98 -6.76
N GLY A 45 -19.96 24.22 -6.38
CA GLY A 45 -18.67 24.75 -5.98
C GLY A 45 -17.55 24.09 -6.76
N THR A 46 -16.64 24.89 -7.30
CA THR A 46 -15.42 24.40 -7.96
C THR A 46 -14.18 25.03 -7.35
N LEU A 47 -13.22 24.19 -6.95
CA LEU A 47 -11.86 24.59 -6.59
C LEU A 47 -10.88 24.00 -7.59
N THR A 48 -10.12 24.83 -8.29
CA THR A 48 -9.01 24.39 -9.15
C THR A 48 -7.69 24.89 -8.60
N MET A 49 -6.76 23.96 -8.37
CA MET A 49 -5.38 24.25 -8.01
C MET A 49 -4.46 23.90 -9.16
N SER A 50 -3.52 24.78 -9.49
CA SER A 50 -2.57 24.60 -10.60
C SER A 50 -1.21 25.22 -10.27
N ALA A 51 -0.21 24.94 -11.12
CA ALA A 51 1.15 25.47 -11.04
C ALA A 51 1.73 25.42 -9.61
N THR A 52 1.95 26.55 -8.94
CA THR A 52 2.60 26.62 -7.62
C THR A 52 1.64 27.04 -6.50
N ALA A 53 0.33 26.84 -6.68
CA ALA A 53 -0.66 27.16 -5.66
C ALA A 53 -0.42 26.41 -4.34
N ASP A 54 -0.63 27.08 -3.21
CA ASP A 54 -0.64 26.47 -1.87
C ASP A 54 -2.00 26.74 -1.22
N PHE A 55 -2.73 25.67 -0.88
CA PHE A 55 -3.98 25.77 -0.14
C PHE A 55 -3.85 24.99 1.16
N ARG A 56 -4.08 25.65 2.30
CA ARG A 56 -4.04 25.04 3.63
C ARG A 56 -5.40 25.14 4.30
N THR A 57 -5.90 24.03 4.80
CA THR A 57 -7.15 23.93 5.58
C THR A 57 -7.04 22.79 6.57
N SER A 58 -7.82 22.81 7.65
CA SER A 58 -7.89 21.68 8.59
C SER A 58 -8.59 20.47 7.94
N GLN A 59 -9.75 20.72 7.35
CA GLN A 59 -10.57 19.75 6.64
C GLN A 59 -11.12 20.40 5.37
N LEU A 60 -11.21 19.60 4.29
CA LEU A 60 -11.92 19.96 3.08
C LEU A 60 -13.03 18.94 2.81
N VAL A 61 -14.27 19.41 2.66
CA VAL A 61 -15.43 18.58 2.32
C VAL A 61 -15.99 19.00 0.97
N VAL A 62 -16.16 18.04 0.08
CA VAL A 62 -16.65 18.23 -1.30
C VAL A 62 -18.07 17.71 -1.40
N GLY A 63 -19.00 18.48 -1.95
CA GLY A 63 -20.40 18.09 -2.13
C GLY A 63 -21.10 17.85 -0.78
N VAL A 64 -21.51 18.93 -0.12
CA VAL A 64 -22.12 18.88 1.22
C VAL A 64 -23.65 18.98 1.12
N GLY A 65 -24.38 18.21 1.91
CA GLY A 65 -25.84 18.20 1.86
C GLY A 65 -26.33 17.64 0.52
N THR A 66 -27.04 18.44 -0.26
CA THR A 66 -27.44 18.12 -1.65
C THR A 66 -26.62 18.87 -2.70
N GLY A 67 -25.63 19.66 -2.28
CA GLY A 67 -24.80 20.46 -3.18
C GLY A 67 -23.87 19.63 -4.07
N THR A 68 -23.30 20.26 -5.10
CA THR A 68 -22.36 19.65 -6.04
C THR A 68 -20.98 20.29 -5.91
N GLY A 69 -19.99 19.53 -5.47
CA GLY A 69 -18.61 19.99 -5.32
C GLY A 69 -17.67 19.34 -6.33
N THR A 70 -16.77 20.14 -6.90
CA THR A 70 -15.65 19.67 -7.72
C THR A 70 -14.34 20.25 -7.21
N VAL A 71 -13.34 19.40 -7.00
CA VAL A 71 -11.95 19.80 -6.73
C VAL A 71 -11.04 19.25 -7.82
N ASN A 72 -10.28 20.13 -8.48
CA ASN A 72 -9.30 19.76 -9.51
C ASN A 72 -7.89 20.08 -8.99
N LEU A 73 -7.07 19.06 -8.77
CA LEU A 73 -5.68 19.17 -8.34
C LEU A 73 -4.76 19.03 -9.57
N ASN A 74 -4.70 20.08 -10.40
CA ASN A 74 -3.90 20.15 -11.63
C ASN A 74 -2.44 20.60 -11.38
N GLY A 75 -2.08 20.87 -10.12
CA GLY A 75 -0.77 21.37 -9.69
C GLY A 75 -0.84 21.93 -8.28
N GLY A 76 0.27 22.48 -7.79
CA GLY A 76 0.35 23.03 -6.43
C GLY A 76 0.27 21.99 -5.33
N THR A 77 0.00 22.44 -4.10
CA THR A 77 -0.13 21.60 -2.91
C THR A 77 -1.36 21.97 -2.10
N LEU A 78 -2.28 21.02 -1.94
CA LEU A 78 -3.36 21.05 -0.95
C LEU A 78 -2.86 20.39 0.33
N ARG A 79 -2.85 21.14 1.44
CA ARG A 79 -2.46 20.67 2.78
C ARG A 79 -3.70 20.57 3.65
N THR A 80 -4.02 19.38 4.13
CA THR A 80 -5.21 19.13 4.95
C THR A 80 -5.03 17.90 5.84
N ALA A 81 -5.79 17.82 6.94
CA ALA A 81 -5.89 16.60 7.74
C ALA A 81 -6.91 15.61 7.15
N ALA A 82 -7.83 16.10 6.30
CA ALA A 82 -8.75 15.24 5.56
C ALA A 82 -9.33 15.93 4.31
N LEU A 83 -9.56 15.13 3.27
CA LEU A 83 -10.27 15.44 2.04
C LEU A 83 -11.44 14.45 1.89
N ASN A 84 -12.64 14.88 2.24
CA ASN A 84 -13.81 14.00 2.30
C ASN A 84 -14.90 14.41 1.32
N GLY A 85 -15.69 13.46 0.85
CA GLY A 85 -17.00 13.77 0.28
C GLY A 85 -18.04 13.94 1.38
N GLY A 86 -18.97 14.85 1.17
CA GLY A 86 -20.21 14.93 1.95
C GLY A 86 -21.30 14.06 1.33
N THR A 87 -22.55 14.28 1.75
CA THR A 87 -23.73 13.55 1.25
C THR A 87 -24.18 13.99 -0.15
N GLY A 88 -23.60 15.06 -0.70
CA GLY A 88 -23.93 15.61 -2.01
C GLY A 88 -23.11 14.97 -3.12
N THR A 89 -23.20 15.55 -4.32
CA THR A 89 -22.36 15.09 -5.44
C THR A 89 -20.94 15.61 -5.26
N SER A 90 -19.98 14.69 -5.17
CA SER A 90 -18.58 15.03 -4.89
C SER A 90 -17.66 14.44 -5.95
N THR A 91 -16.89 15.31 -6.60
CA THR A 91 -15.86 14.93 -7.58
C THR A 91 -14.52 15.52 -7.18
N VAL A 92 -13.50 14.68 -7.15
CA VAL A 92 -12.10 15.09 -6.97
C VAL A 92 -11.29 14.51 -8.11
N ARG A 93 -10.57 15.38 -8.83
CA ARG A 93 -9.66 14.99 -9.91
C ARG A 93 -8.22 15.24 -9.51
N PHE A 94 -7.43 14.18 -9.51
CA PHE A 94 -6.00 14.23 -9.28
C PHE A 94 -5.27 14.27 -10.62
N ASN A 95 -4.59 15.37 -10.90
CA ASN A 95 -3.95 15.60 -12.19
C ASN A 95 -2.61 16.33 -12.03
N GLY A 96 -1.76 15.83 -11.13
CA GLY A 96 -0.41 16.32 -10.91
C GLY A 96 -0.22 17.25 -9.71
N GLY A 97 -1.31 17.70 -9.07
CA GLY A 97 -1.25 18.39 -7.77
C GLY A 97 -0.92 17.45 -6.60
N MET A 98 -0.26 17.99 -5.59
CA MET A 98 0.09 17.27 -4.37
C MET A 98 -1.00 17.44 -3.30
N LEU A 99 -1.44 16.32 -2.71
CA LEU A 99 -2.21 16.30 -1.48
C LEU A 99 -1.25 15.92 -0.34
N GLN A 100 -1.01 16.83 0.59
CA GLN A 100 -0.07 16.66 1.70
C GLN A 100 -0.83 16.55 3.03
N ALA A 101 -0.55 15.50 3.79
CA ALA A 101 -1.12 15.27 5.10
C ALA A 101 -0.55 16.25 6.14
N THR A 102 -1.41 16.71 7.05
CA THR A 102 -1.01 17.62 8.16
C THR A 102 -1.21 17.02 9.55
N ALA A 103 -1.78 15.81 9.64
CA ALA A 103 -2.02 15.08 10.88
C ALA A 103 -2.25 13.59 10.57
N ASP A 104 -2.13 12.72 11.57
CA ASP A 104 -2.64 11.36 11.49
C ASP A 104 -4.15 11.39 11.25
N SER A 105 -4.64 10.52 10.36
CA SER A 105 -6.05 10.56 9.96
C SER A 105 -6.53 9.23 9.41
N ALA A 106 -7.46 8.60 10.13
CA ALA A 106 -8.12 7.37 9.68
C ALA A 106 -9.12 7.61 8.53
N THR A 107 -9.44 8.87 8.22
CA THR A 107 -10.37 9.27 7.16
C THR A 107 -9.73 10.35 6.28
N PHE A 108 -8.46 10.18 5.93
CA PHE A 108 -7.70 11.18 5.17
C PHE A 108 -8.30 11.42 3.79
N ILE A 109 -8.72 10.36 3.09
CA ILE A 109 -9.48 10.46 1.83
C ILE A 109 -10.64 9.47 1.89
N SER A 110 -11.87 9.95 1.91
CA SER A 110 -13.04 9.07 2.06
C SER A 110 -14.34 9.70 1.58
N GLY A 111 -15.30 8.85 1.18
CA GLY A 111 -16.69 9.27 0.90
C GLY A 111 -16.87 10.13 -0.35
N ILE A 112 -15.86 10.23 -1.21
CA ILE A 112 -15.92 10.99 -2.46
C ILE A 112 -16.67 10.14 -3.50
N GLY A 113 -17.70 10.69 -4.12
CA GLY A 113 -18.51 10.00 -5.13
C GLY A 113 -17.70 9.63 -6.38
N THR A 114 -16.79 10.51 -6.83
CA THR A 114 -15.85 10.23 -7.91
C THR A 114 -14.47 10.77 -7.58
N ALA A 115 -13.51 9.87 -7.30
CA ALA A 115 -12.10 10.18 -7.13
C ALA A 115 -11.31 9.67 -8.34
N GLU A 116 -11.09 10.57 -9.30
CA GLU A 116 -10.49 10.25 -10.60
C GLU A 116 -9.01 10.64 -10.63
N ILE A 117 -8.12 9.69 -10.94
CA ILE A 117 -6.71 9.90 -11.21
C ILE A 117 -6.53 10.07 -12.72
N GLN A 118 -6.25 11.30 -13.13
CA GLN A 118 -6.02 11.67 -14.52
C GLN A 118 -4.54 11.55 -14.89
N SER A 119 -4.18 11.85 -16.14
CA SER A 119 -2.84 11.63 -16.69
C SER A 119 -1.69 12.24 -15.88
N GLY A 120 -1.91 13.35 -15.16
CA GLY A 120 -0.89 13.95 -14.28
C GLY A 120 -0.64 13.19 -12.98
N GLY A 121 -1.51 12.23 -12.64
CA GLY A 121 -1.40 11.35 -11.49
C GLY A 121 -1.87 11.97 -10.16
N ALA A 122 -2.04 11.09 -9.17
CA ALA A 122 -2.27 11.46 -7.78
C ALA A 122 -0.93 11.48 -7.06
N LYS A 123 -0.61 12.58 -6.38
CA LYS A 123 0.60 12.70 -5.56
C LYS A 123 0.18 12.87 -4.12
N ILE A 124 0.42 11.86 -3.31
CA ILE A 124 0.09 11.85 -1.88
C ILE A 124 1.39 11.91 -1.10
N ASP A 125 1.56 12.96 -0.31
CA ASP A 125 2.67 13.14 0.61
C ASP A 125 2.16 12.99 2.05
N THR A 126 2.56 11.92 2.71
CA THR A 126 2.14 11.66 4.09
C THR A 126 2.94 12.45 5.11
N GLN A 127 3.99 13.16 4.70
CA GLN A 127 4.97 13.71 5.63
C GLN A 127 5.42 12.60 6.59
N THR A 128 5.26 12.78 7.90
CA THR A 128 5.56 11.75 8.92
C THR A 128 4.31 11.05 9.44
N PHE A 129 3.13 11.37 8.91
CA PHE A 129 1.83 10.93 9.45
C PHE A 129 1.38 9.59 8.90
N ASN A 130 0.55 8.90 9.68
CA ASN A 130 -0.17 7.72 9.29
C ASN A 130 -1.59 8.09 8.87
N VAL A 131 -1.90 7.86 7.59
CA VAL A 131 -3.16 8.27 6.98
C VAL A 131 -3.82 7.11 6.24
N THR A 132 -5.14 7.04 6.32
CA THR A 132 -5.95 6.03 5.64
C THR A 132 -6.82 6.68 4.57
N ALA A 133 -6.74 6.15 3.36
CA ALA A 133 -7.70 6.41 2.29
C ALA A 133 -8.60 5.20 2.10
N SER A 134 -9.86 5.31 2.55
CA SER A 134 -10.90 4.32 2.27
C SER A 134 -11.60 4.54 0.93
N GLN A 135 -11.18 5.58 0.21
CA GLN A 135 -11.65 5.90 -1.12
C GLN A 135 -11.16 4.89 -2.16
N ALA A 136 -12.08 4.46 -3.04
CA ALA A 136 -11.71 3.81 -4.30
C ALA A 136 -11.33 4.88 -5.34
N PHE A 137 -10.18 4.70 -5.99
CA PHE A 137 -9.69 5.57 -7.05
C PHE A 137 -9.92 4.92 -8.43
N SER A 138 -10.30 5.73 -9.42
CA SER A 138 -10.47 5.31 -10.82
C SER A 138 -9.61 6.18 -11.75
N GLY A 139 -9.64 5.93 -13.06
CA GLY A 139 -9.00 6.77 -14.07
C GLY A 139 -7.76 6.15 -14.72
N SER A 140 -7.10 6.89 -15.60
CA SER A 140 -5.97 6.37 -16.40
C SER A 140 -4.60 6.67 -15.81
N GLY A 141 -4.51 7.59 -14.84
CA GLY A 141 -3.25 8.00 -14.23
C GLY A 141 -2.75 7.06 -13.14
N GLY A 142 -1.58 7.39 -12.61
CA GLY A 142 -0.90 6.64 -11.56
C GLY A 142 -0.89 7.34 -10.20
N LEU A 143 -0.50 6.60 -9.17
CA LEU A 143 -0.37 7.10 -7.79
C LEU A 143 1.11 7.22 -7.43
N THR A 144 1.52 8.33 -6.83
CA THR A 144 2.83 8.50 -6.19
C THR A 144 2.66 8.73 -4.70
N LYS A 145 3.20 7.82 -3.89
CA LYS A 145 3.28 7.92 -2.43
C LYS A 145 4.66 8.43 -2.01
N SER A 146 4.67 9.53 -1.28
CA SER A 146 5.85 10.18 -0.69
C SER A 146 5.65 10.48 0.79
N GLY A 147 6.67 11.02 1.46
CA GLY A 147 6.72 11.17 2.91
C GLY A 147 7.11 9.88 3.63
N SER A 148 7.76 9.99 4.78
CA SER A 148 8.22 8.84 5.59
C SER A 148 7.09 8.11 6.32
N GLY A 149 5.92 8.73 6.47
CA GLY A 149 4.75 8.13 7.11
C GLY A 149 4.07 7.03 6.27
N THR A 150 2.97 6.50 6.79
CA THR A 150 2.22 5.39 6.19
C THR A 150 0.97 5.90 5.46
N LEU A 151 0.77 5.42 4.23
CA LEU A 151 -0.51 5.51 3.53
C LEU A 151 -1.17 4.14 3.49
N THR A 152 -2.34 4.01 4.12
CA THR A 152 -3.15 2.79 4.06
C THR A 152 -4.29 2.97 3.07
N LEU A 153 -4.36 2.11 2.06
CA LEU A 153 -5.42 2.08 1.05
C LEU A 153 -6.36 0.90 1.33
N THR A 154 -7.62 1.18 1.66
CA THR A 154 -8.63 0.13 1.91
C THR A 154 -9.68 0.02 0.81
N GLY A 155 -9.77 1.02 -0.08
CA GLY A 155 -10.68 0.99 -1.22
C GLY A 155 -10.22 0.07 -2.35
N ASN A 156 -11.18 -0.48 -3.11
CA ASN A 156 -10.91 -1.24 -4.33
C ASN A 156 -10.76 -0.28 -5.52
N SER A 157 -9.52 0.08 -5.83
CA SER A 157 -9.17 1.00 -6.89
C SER A 157 -9.01 0.30 -8.25
N THR A 158 -9.30 1.03 -9.31
CA THR A 158 -9.29 0.54 -10.71
C THR A 158 -8.51 1.46 -11.64
N TYR A 159 -7.66 2.34 -11.11
CA TYR A 159 -6.85 3.20 -11.95
C TYR A 159 -5.78 2.41 -12.74
N GLY A 160 -5.54 2.83 -13.98
CA GLY A 160 -4.69 2.08 -14.91
C GLY A 160 -3.20 2.41 -14.84
N GLY A 161 -2.82 3.58 -14.33
CA GLY A 161 -1.42 4.00 -14.27
C GLY A 161 -0.65 3.33 -13.13
N ALA A 162 0.68 3.33 -13.26
CA ALA A 162 1.56 2.71 -12.27
C ALA A 162 1.52 3.43 -10.90
N THR A 163 1.74 2.67 -9.85
CA THR A 163 1.92 3.15 -8.48
C THR A 163 3.41 3.21 -8.15
N LEU A 164 3.90 4.37 -7.75
CA LEU A 164 5.27 4.57 -7.26
C LEU A 164 5.24 4.82 -5.75
N VAL A 165 5.93 3.97 -4.99
CA VAL A 165 6.23 4.21 -3.58
C VAL A 165 7.63 4.80 -3.51
N SER A 166 7.72 6.12 -3.36
CA SER A 166 9.00 6.83 -3.36
C SER A 166 9.64 6.89 -1.97
N ALA A 167 8.83 6.90 -0.91
CA ALA A 167 9.28 6.93 0.48
C ALA A 167 8.18 6.42 1.45
N GLY A 168 8.63 5.98 2.63
CA GLY A 168 7.75 5.50 3.70
C GLY A 168 7.04 4.20 3.32
N THR A 169 5.84 4.01 3.86
CA THR A 169 5.09 2.75 3.72
C THR A 169 3.79 2.97 2.95
N LEU A 170 3.53 2.12 1.96
CA LEU A 170 2.22 1.95 1.34
C LEU A 170 1.63 0.60 1.81
N LEU A 171 0.56 0.64 2.60
CA LEU A 171 -0.23 -0.55 2.95
C LEU A 171 -1.46 -0.64 2.06
N VAL A 172 -1.60 -1.74 1.32
CA VAL A 172 -2.74 -2.04 0.46
C VAL A 172 -3.57 -3.12 1.13
N ASN A 173 -4.71 -2.73 1.71
CA ASN A 173 -5.69 -3.63 2.32
C ASN A 173 -6.97 -3.76 1.48
N GLY A 174 -7.10 -2.93 0.43
CA GLY A 174 -8.09 -3.08 -0.63
C GLY A 174 -7.50 -3.75 -1.86
N SER A 175 -7.71 -3.13 -3.03
CA SER A 175 -7.10 -3.60 -4.29
C SER A 175 -6.63 -2.42 -5.12
N LEU A 176 -5.47 -2.56 -5.78
CA LEU A 176 -5.02 -1.64 -6.83
C LEU A 176 -5.33 -2.16 -8.24
N GLY A 177 -6.14 -3.22 -8.34
CA GLY A 177 -6.42 -3.91 -9.59
C GLY A 177 -5.14 -4.41 -10.26
N THR A 178 -4.92 -4.00 -11.51
CA THR A 178 -3.75 -4.38 -12.31
C THR A 178 -2.62 -3.34 -12.28
N SER A 179 -2.75 -2.27 -11.47
CA SER A 179 -1.72 -1.24 -11.38
C SER A 179 -0.38 -1.84 -10.93
N ALA A 180 0.66 -1.67 -11.75
CA ALA A 180 2.01 -2.07 -11.41
C ALA A 180 2.56 -1.19 -10.28
N VAL A 181 3.25 -1.79 -9.31
CA VAL A 181 3.85 -1.11 -8.16
C VAL A 181 5.36 -1.12 -8.28
N THR A 182 6.01 0.04 -8.19
CA THR A 182 7.46 0.16 -8.04
C THR A 182 7.78 0.73 -6.67
N VAL A 183 8.65 0.05 -5.93
CA VAL A 183 9.07 0.45 -4.58
C VAL A 183 10.51 0.94 -4.64
N SER A 184 10.74 2.18 -4.24
CA SER A 184 12.07 2.80 -4.24
C SER A 184 12.87 2.41 -3.00
N SER A 185 14.19 2.53 -3.06
CA SER A 185 15.08 2.29 -1.92
C SER A 185 14.61 3.06 -0.68
N GLY A 186 14.56 2.39 0.47
CA GLY A 186 14.08 2.93 1.75
C GLY A 186 12.56 3.01 1.89
N ALA A 187 11.79 2.55 0.90
CA ALA A 187 10.33 2.48 0.97
C ALA A 187 9.84 1.03 1.11
N ARG A 188 8.60 0.87 1.59
CA ARG A 188 7.92 -0.42 1.79
C ARG A 188 6.57 -0.45 1.10
N VAL A 189 6.25 -1.58 0.46
CA VAL A 189 4.87 -1.94 0.12
C VAL A 189 4.43 -3.12 0.98
N GLY A 190 3.18 -3.10 1.44
CA GLY A 190 2.59 -4.21 2.16
C GLY A 190 1.08 -4.18 2.18
N GLY A 191 0.50 -4.79 3.20
CA GLY A 191 -0.94 -4.93 3.45
C GLY A 191 -1.49 -6.32 3.11
N GLY A 192 -2.76 -6.54 3.45
CA GLY A 192 -3.48 -7.80 3.24
C GLY A 192 -4.30 -7.87 1.95
N GLY A 193 -4.07 -6.95 1.02
CA GLY A 193 -4.87 -6.75 -0.19
C GLY A 193 -4.25 -7.31 -1.47
N THR A 194 -4.67 -6.75 -2.61
CA THR A 194 -4.19 -7.17 -3.93
C THR A 194 -3.55 -6.02 -4.71
N VAL A 195 -2.39 -6.29 -5.29
CA VAL A 195 -1.66 -5.39 -6.19
C VAL A 195 -1.39 -6.07 -7.54
N GLY A 196 -1.04 -5.28 -8.56
CA GLY A 196 -0.58 -5.80 -9.85
C GLY A 196 0.85 -6.36 -9.77
N ALA A 197 1.62 -6.15 -10.84
CA ALA A 197 3.03 -6.54 -10.86
C ALA A 197 3.84 -5.66 -9.91
N VAL A 198 4.69 -6.25 -9.07
CA VAL A 198 5.52 -5.50 -8.11
C VAL A 198 6.99 -5.58 -8.48
N THR A 199 7.68 -4.44 -8.49
CA THR A 199 9.14 -4.36 -8.55
C THR A 199 9.64 -3.72 -7.26
N VAL A 200 10.39 -4.49 -6.47
CA VAL A 200 11.02 -4.05 -5.23
C VAL A 200 12.48 -3.77 -5.53
N ASN A 201 12.87 -2.51 -5.57
CA ASN A 201 14.26 -2.14 -5.88
C ASN A 201 15.20 -2.51 -4.71
N SER A 202 16.50 -2.50 -4.99
CA SER A 202 17.51 -2.68 -3.94
C SER A 202 17.31 -1.65 -2.81
N GLY A 203 17.41 -2.12 -1.56
CA GLY A 203 17.14 -1.33 -0.36
C GLY A 203 15.67 -1.03 -0.08
N ALA A 204 14.73 -1.57 -0.88
CA ALA A 204 13.29 -1.48 -0.64
C ALA A 204 12.73 -2.76 -0.02
N PHE A 205 11.49 -2.70 0.47
CA PHE A 205 10.87 -3.78 1.24
C PHE A 205 9.48 -4.16 0.69
N ILE A 206 9.17 -5.45 0.75
CA ILE A 206 7.83 -6.00 0.52
C ILE A 206 7.50 -7.01 1.62
N GLY A 207 6.26 -7.01 2.11
CA GLY A 207 5.75 -7.98 3.09
C GLY A 207 4.30 -7.67 3.42
N ALA A 208 3.53 -8.60 3.98
CA ALA A 208 2.13 -8.30 4.33
C ALA A 208 2.07 -7.27 5.48
N GLY A 209 2.88 -7.44 6.54
CA GLY A 209 3.08 -6.50 7.65
C GLY A 209 1.84 -6.10 8.47
N ASN A 210 2.04 -5.40 9.59
CA ASN A 210 1.02 -4.94 10.56
C ASN A 210 -0.04 -6.01 10.91
N SER A 211 0.47 -7.01 11.62
CA SER A 211 -0.05 -8.37 11.84
C SER A 211 0.12 -9.29 10.64
N ILE A 212 0.24 -10.58 10.94
CA ILE A 212 0.36 -11.64 9.96
C ILE A 212 -0.77 -11.56 8.94
N GLY A 213 -0.43 -11.53 7.66
CA GLY A 213 -1.40 -11.37 6.58
C GLY A 213 -0.96 -11.96 5.25
N THR A 214 -1.78 -11.72 4.22
CA THR A 214 -1.48 -12.15 2.85
C THR A 214 -1.50 -10.97 1.90
N LEU A 215 -0.35 -10.61 1.32
CA LEU A 215 -0.29 -9.69 0.21
C LEU A 215 -0.36 -10.49 -1.10
N THR A 216 -1.33 -10.17 -1.96
CA THR A 216 -1.46 -10.82 -3.27
C THR A 216 -0.88 -9.95 -4.38
N ALA A 217 -0.02 -10.51 -5.23
CA ALA A 217 0.56 -9.85 -6.40
C ALA A 217 0.39 -10.67 -7.68
N SER A 218 0.27 -10.00 -8.83
CA SER A 218 0.23 -10.72 -10.12
C SER A 218 1.58 -11.29 -10.53
N SER A 219 2.66 -10.58 -10.20
CA SER A 219 4.05 -11.00 -10.33
C SER A 219 4.89 -10.17 -9.36
N ALA A 220 6.07 -10.66 -9.00
CA ALA A 220 7.00 -9.92 -8.14
C ALA A 220 8.43 -10.10 -8.61
N VAL A 221 9.16 -8.99 -8.75
CA VAL A 221 10.63 -8.97 -8.91
C VAL A 221 11.21 -8.32 -7.67
N ILE A 222 11.96 -9.10 -6.89
CA ILE A 222 12.48 -8.65 -5.59
C ILE A 222 14.00 -8.50 -5.69
N ASN A 223 14.47 -7.26 -5.82
CA ASN A 223 15.88 -6.89 -5.72
C ASN A 223 16.24 -6.32 -4.33
N GLY A 224 15.24 -6.12 -3.49
CA GLY A 224 15.37 -5.68 -2.09
C GLY A 224 15.05 -6.82 -1.13
N THR A 225 14.28 -6.50 -0.10
CA THR A 225 13.95 -7.43 0.99
C THR A 225 12.50 -7.89 0.92
N LEU A 226 12.31 -9.21 0.99
CA LEU A 226 11.05 -9.84 1.38
C LEU A 226 11.06 -9.98 2.90
N ASP A 227 10.20 -9.21 3.55
CA ASP A 227 10.02 -9.13 5.00
C ASP A 227 8.86 -10.03 5.41
N VAL A 228 9.12 -10.96 6.31
CA VAL A 228 8.18 -12.03 6.71
C VAL A 228 8.11 -12.12 8.23
N GLU A 229 6.95 -11.77 8.76
CA GLU A 229 6.59 -11.96 10.17
C GLU A 229 5.99 -13.35 10.38
N PHE A 230 6.38 -14.05 11.45
CA PHE A 230 5.74 -15.31 11.83
C PHE A 230 5.56 -15.45 13.34
N ASP A 231 4.51 -16.19 13.74
CA ASP A 231 4.16 -16.48 15.12
C ASP A 231 3.91 -17.98 15.28
N GLY A 232 4.66 -18.59 16.19
CA GLY A 232 4.51 -19.99 16.58
C GLY A 232 3.43 -20.25 17.63
N THR A 233 2.45 -19.36 17.83
CA THR A 233 1.29 -19.65 18.67
C THR A 233 0.08 -20.09 17.84
N GLY A 234 -0.41 -21.30 18.09
CA GLY A 234 -1.74 -21.73 17.64
C GLY A 234 -1.82 -22.31 16.22
N GLY A 235 -0.73 -22.87 15.69
CA GLY A 235 -0.72 -23.52 14.37
C GLY A 235 -0.11 -22.67 13.25
N GLY A 236 0.99 -21.99 13.57
CA GLY A 236 1.92 -21.49 12.56
C GLY A 236 1.45 -20.36 11.66
N SER A 237 1.02 -19.23 12.24
CA SER A 237 0.68 -18.04 11.46
C SER A 237 1.95 -17.40 10.88
N ILE A 238 1.99 -17.14 9.56
CA ILE A 238 3.10 -16.49 8.88
C ILE A 238 2.60 -15.54 7.79
N ASP A 239 3.32 -14.45 7.58
CA ASP A 239 3.13 -13.58 6.43
C ASP A 239 3.27 -14.36 5.12
N LEU A 240 2.30 -14.17 4.23
CA LEU A 240 2.28 -14.79 2.91
C LEU A 240 2.35 -13.74 1.80
N LEU A 241 3.40 -13.81 0.98
CA LEU A 241 3.40 -13.17 -0.32
C LEU A 241 2.83 -14.13 -1.37
N ALA A 242 1.56 -13.94 -1.71
CA ALA A 242 0.86 -14.78 -2.71
C ALA A 242 1.06 -14.23 -4.12
N VAL A 243 1.99 -14.81 -4.89
CA VAL A 243 2.25 -14.41 -6.27
C VAL A 243 1.57 -15.37 -7.22
N THR A 244 0.74 -14.86 -8.13
CA THR A 244 0.01 -15.72 -9.08
C THR A 244 0.80 -16.04 -10.35
N GLY A 245 1.74 -15.18 -10.73
CA GLY A 245 2.65 -15.33 -11.86
C GLY A 245 4.08 -15.62 -11.43
N ASN A 246 5.04 -14.98 -12.10
CA ASN A 246 6.45 -15.15 -11.78
C ASN A 246 6.83 -14.42 -10.49
N LEU A 247 7.48 -15.14 -9.58
CA LEU A 247 8.22 -14.60 -8.44
C LEU A 247 9.71 -14.71 -8.77
N ASP A 248 10.40 -13.57 -8.90
CA ASP A 248 11.85 -13.51 -9.09
C ASP A 248 12.54 -13.11 -7.80
N ILE A 249 13.29 -14.06 -7.24
CA ILE A 249 14.05 -13.94 -6.00
C ILE A 249 15.56 -13.91 -6.22
N THR A 250 16.03 -13.78 -7.48
CA THR A 250 17.45 -13.88 -7.84
C THR A 250 18.35 -12.97 -6.98
N ASN A 251 17.86 -11.76 -6.67
CA ASN A 251 18.56 -10.76 -5.87
C ASN A 251 17.90 -10.49 -4.52
N ALA A 252 16.90 -11.29 -4.14
CA ALA A 252 16.07 -11.03 -2.97
C ALA A 252 16.82 -11.38 -1.69
N ILE A 253 16.66 -10.52 -0.68
CA ILE A 253 17.00 -10.81 0.70
C ILE A 253 15.72 -11.31 1.38
N LEU A 254 15.76 -12.45 2.04
CA LEU A 254 14.70 -12.86 2.96
C LEU A 254 15.03 -12.34 4.35
N ASP A 255 14.13 -11.60 4.97
CA ASP A 255 14.23 -11.19 6.36
C ASP A 255 13.10 -11.83 7.17
N LEU A 256 13.47 -12.59 8.20
CA LEU A 256 12.53 -13.35 9.03
C LEU A 256 12.44 -12.70 10.42
N SER A 257 11.23 -12.34 10.83
CA SER A 257 10.98 -11.78 12.16
C SER A 257 10.01 -12.66 12.95
N LEU A 258 10.49 -13.22 14.07
CA LEU A 258 9.63 -13.92 15.02
C LEU A 258 8.97 -12.90 15.96
N ILE A 259 7.64 -12.78 15.88
CA ILE A 259 6.88 -11.78 16.68
C ILE A 259 6.18 -12.38 17.91
N GLY A 260 6.24 -13.69 18.08
CA GLY A 260 5.55 -14.42 19.15
C GLY A 260 6.36 -15.57 19.73
N ALA A 261 5.70 -16.71 19.98
CA ALA A 261 6.38 -17.88 20.53
C ALA A 261 7.26 -18.57 19.48
N SER A 262 8.17 -19.42 19.94
CA SER A 262 9.00 -20.26 19.07
C SER A 262 8.16 -21.02 18.04
N ALA A 263 8.70 -21.18 16.82
CA ALA A 263 8.06 -21.97 15.77
C ALA A 263 7.60 -23.36 16.27
N ASP A 264 6.33 -23.68 16.03
CA ASP A 264 5.58 -24.83 16.53
C ASP A 264 5.02 -25.75 15.43
N ASP A 265 5.17 -25.39 14.15
CA ASP A 265 4.62 -26.13 13.00
C ASP A 265 5.70 -26.80 12.13
N ALA A 266 5.40 -27.94 11.53
CA ALA A 266 6.34 -28.64 10.65
C ALA A 266 6.70 -27.85 9.39
N ALA A 267 5.80 -26.95 8.94
CA ALA A 267 6.00 -26.12 7.77
C ALA A 267 5.31 -24.73 7.89
N TYR A 268 5.98 -23.68 7.42
CA TYR A 268 5.43 -22.33 7.31
C TYR A 268 5.57 -21.81 5.87
N VAL A 269 4.45 -21.69 5.16
CA VAL A 269 4.43 -21.19 3.78
C VAL A 269 4.38 -19.67 3.76
N PHE A 270 5.46 -19.03 3.34
CA PHE A 270 5.57 -17.56 3.30
C PHE A 270 5.56 -16.95 1.91
N ALA A 271 5.65 -17.78 0.87
CA ALA A 271 5.42 -17.34 -0.50
C ALA A 271 4.77 -18.42 -1.35
N SER A 272 3.92 -18.02 -2.28
CA SER A 272 3.42 -18.87 -3.36
C SER A 272 3.70 -18.22 -4.72
N TYR A 273 3.81 -19.04 -5.77
CA TYR A 273 4.18 -18.56 -7.11
C TYR A 273 3.61 -19.44 -8.22
N GLY A 274 3.37 -18.84 -9.39
CA GLY A 274 3.09 -19.56 -10.64
C GLY A 274 4.37 -20.12 -11.26
N SER A 275 5.43 -19.31 -11.30
CA SER A 275 6.80 -19.73 -11.67
C SER A 275 7.82 -19.05 -10.77
N LEU A 276 8.97 -19.69 -10.53
CA LEU A 276 10.07 -19.15 -9.75
C LEU A 276 11.27 -18.84 -10.64
N THR A 277 11.79 -17.62 -10.52
CA THR A 277 13.09 -17.22 -11.06
C THR A 277 14.07 -17.02 -9.90
N GLY A 278 15.27 -17.58 -10.02
CA GLY A 278 16.25 -17.67 -8.94
C GLY A 278 16.19 -19.01 -8.21
N ALA A 279 17.37 -19.57 -7.88
CA ALA A 279 17.47 -20.88 -7.23
C ALA A 279 17.36 -20.81 -5.70
N SER A 280 17.72 -19.67 -5.11
CA SER A 280 17.63 -19.39 -3.68
C SER A 280 17.61 -17.88 -3.45
N PHE A 281 17.25 -17.45 -2.24
CA PHE A 281 17.48 -16.07 -1.80
C PHE A 281 18.98 -15.74 -1.86
N ALA A 282 19.31 -14.49 -2.17
CA ALA A 282 20.69 -14.00 -2.21
C ALA A 282 21.32 -13.95 -0.81
N SER A 283 20.51 -13.64 0.20
CA SER A 283 20.87 -13.77 1.62
C SER A 283 19.61 -13.97 2.47
N ILE A 284 19.80 -14.52 3.66
CA ILE A 284 18.78 -14.66 4.68
C ILE A 284 19.24 -13.88 5.91
N THR A 285 18.37 -13.04 6.44
CA THR A 285 18.58 -12.26 7.67
C THR A 285 17.47 -12.54 8.67
N GLY A 286 17.67 -12.11 9.91
CA GLY A 286 16.70 -12.30 10.99
C GLY A 286 16.75 -13.70 11.63
N ASP A 287 15.64 -14.11 12.23
CA ASP A 287 15.53 -15.25 13.15
C ASP A 287 15.05 -16.52 12.45
N LEU A 288 15.91 -17.15 11.63
CA LEU A 288 15.61 -18.50 11.12
C LEU A 288 15.55 -19.49 12.30
N PRO A 289 14.41 -20.15 12.58
CA PRO A 289 14.31 -21.05 13.72
C PRO A 289 15.25 -22.25 13.58
N SER A 290 15.90 -22.65 14.69
CA SER A 290 16.82 -23.79 14.70
C SER A 290 16.13 -25.06 14.21
N GLY A 291 16.75 -25.75 13.26
CA GLY A 291 16.24 -27.00 12.68
C GLY A 291 15.36 -26.83 11.45
N TYR A 292 15.00 -25.59 11.08
CA TYR A 292 14.29 -25.30 9.85
C TYR A 292 15.27 -25.01 8.70
N TYR A 293 14.85 -25.36 7.48
CA TYR A 293 15.47 -24.92 6.24
C TYR A 293 14.40 -24.36 5.30
N ILE A 294 14.83 -23.66 4.25
CA ILE A 294 13.92 -23.16 3.21
C ILE A 294 13.77 -24.21 2.12
N ASP A 295 12.55 -24.69 1.91
CA ASP A 295 12.17 -25.44 0.72
C ASP A 295 11.55 -24.47 -0.28
N TYR A 296 12.22 -24.33 -1.44
CA TYR A 296 11.82 -23.42 -2.51
C TYR A 296 10.77 -24.01 -3.44
N ALA A 297 10.46 -25.30 -3.33
CA ALA A 297 9.49 -26.02 -4.17
C ALA A 297 8.52 -26.84 -3.30
N PHE A 298 8.12 -26.27 -2.17
CA PHE A 298 7.26 -26.92 -1.21
C PHE A 298 5.83 -27.05 -1.75
N ASN A 299 5.36 -28.28 -1.92
CA ASN A 299 4.06 -28.55 -2.53
C ASN A 299 3.03 -29.17 -1.58
N ASN A 300 3.41 -29.66 -0.39
CA ASN A 300 2.52 -30.28 0.63
C ASN A 300 1.31 -31.10 0.13
N GLY A 301 1.43 -31.80 -1.01
CA GLY A 301 0.31 -32.52 -1.63
C GLY A 301 -0.77 -31.66 -2.32
N VAL A 302 -0.57 -30.35 -2.46
CA VAL A 302 -1.39 -29.42 -3.28
C VAL A 302 -0.69 -29.08 -4.60
N THR A 303 -1.44 -28.52 -5.55
CA THR A 303 -0.95 -28.15 -6.89
C THR A 303 -0.22 -26.81 -6.95
N SER A 304 -0.20 -26.05 -5.86
CA SER A 304 0.45 -24.74 -5.80
C SER A 304 1.93 -24.88 -5.49
N ASN A 305 2.78 -24.13 -6.19
CA ASN A 305 4.20 -24.06 -5.86
C ASN A 305 4.43 -23.02 -4.76
N ASN A 306 5.13 -23.41 -3.71
CA ASN A 306 5.37 -22.55 -2.55
C ASN A 306 6.84 -22.52 -2.13
N ILE A 307 7.19 -21.48 -1.38
CA ILE A 307 8.40 -21.41 -0.57
C ILE A 307 7.98 -21.51 0.89
N ALA A 308 8.61 -22.42 1.63
CA ALA A 308 8.29 -22.67 3.02
C ALA A 308 9.53 -22.84 3.91
N LEU A 309 9.41 -22.46 5.17
CA LEU A 309 10.28 -22.96 6.23
C LEU A 309 9.79 -24.37 6.58
N VAL A 310 10.68 -25.36 6.64
CA VAL A 310 10.32 -26.75 6.91
C VAL A 310 11.32 -27.43 7.85
N ILE A 311 10.83 -28.33 8.70
CA ILE A 311 11.67 -29.27 9.45
C ILE A 311 11.88 -30.52 8.60
N PRO A 312 13.10 -31.06 8.47
CA PRO A 312 13.34 -32.28 7.72
C PRO A 312 12.63 -33.47 8.37
N GLU A 313 11.88 -34.24 7.58
CA GLU A 313 11.29 -35.49 8.05
C GLU A 313 12.38 -36.45 8.55
N PRO A 314 12.16 -37.17 9.67
CA PRO A 314 13.17 -38.03 10.31
C PRO A 314 13.82 -39.07 9.37
N ALA A 315 13.14 -39.47 8.29
CA ALA A 315 13.65 -40.45 7.34
C ALA A 315 14.83 -39.92 6.48
N ALA A 316 14.92 -38.61 6.25
CA ALA A 316 16.03 -38.02 5.49
C ALA A 316 17.36 -38.06 6.26
N MET A 317 17.31 -38.06 7.60
CA MET A 317 18.49 -38.15 8.47
C MET A 317 18.99 -39.59 8.68
N LEU A 318 18.15 -40.60 8.46
CA LEU A 318 18.46 -42.00 8.76
C LEU A 318 19.19 -42.73 7.61
N LEU A 319 19.00 -42.32 6.34
CA LEU A 319 19.70 -42.95 5.21
C LEU A 319 21.20 -42.60 5.14
N GLY A 320 21.62 -41.47 5.70
CA GLY A 320 23.03 -41.07 5.75
C GLY A 320 23.88 -41.88 6.75
N SER A 321 23.26 -42.43 7.80
CA SER A 321 23.96 -43.18 8.85
C SER A 321 23.92 -44.71 8.67
N LEU A 322 22.90 -45.25 8.00
CA LEU A 322 22.85 -46.69 7.65
C LEU A 322 23.70 -47.06 6.43
N GLY A 323 23.99 -46.12 5.53
CA GLY A 323 24.89 -46.35 4.39
C GLY A 323 26.34 -46.65 4.79
N LEU A 324 26.78 -46.19 5.96
CA LEU A 324 28.13 -46.44 6.47
C LEU A 324 28.26 -47.74 7.26
N LEU A 325 27.16 -48.26 7.84
CA LEU A 325 27.14 -49.52 8.58
C LEU A 325 26.93 -50.74 7.66
N GLY A 326 26.26 -50.57 6.52
CA GLY A 326 26.08 -51.62 5.50
C GLY A 326 27.33 -51.95 4.69
N LEU A 327 28.33 -51.05 4.61
CA LEU A 327 29.58 -51.28 3.87
C LEU A 327 30.68 -51.97 4.70
N LEU A 328 30.53 -52.05 6.03
CA LEU A 328 31.49 -52.71 6.93
C LEU A 328 31.18 -54.19 7.21
N LEU A 329 30.01 -54.70 6.78
CA LEU A 329 29.60 -56.10 7.03
C LEU A 329 29.64 -57.01 5.79
N ARG A 330 30.07 -56.54 4.62
CA ARG A 330 30.15 -57.35 3.38
C ARG A 330 31.56 -57.86 3.02
N ARG A 331 32.50 -57.86 3.98
CA ARG A 331 33.82 -58.47 3.84
C ARG A 331 34.13 -59.41 5.00
N ARG A 332 33.53 -60.60 4.99
CA ARG A 332 34.15 -61.87 5.39
C ARG A 332 33.54 -63.00 4.58
#